data_AF-A0A956THT4-F1
#
_entry.id   AF-A0A956THT4-F1
#
_cell.length_a   1.000
_cell.length_b   1.000
_cell.length_c   1.000
_cell.angle_alpha   90.00
_cell.angle_beta   90.00
_cell.angle_gamma   90.00
#
_symmetry.space_group_name_H-M   'P 1'
#
loop_
_entity.id
_entity.type
_entity.pdbx_description
1 polymer ?
#
loop_
_entity_poly.entity_id
_entity_poly.type
_entity_poly.pdbx_seq_one_letter_code
_entity_poly.pdbx_strand_id
1 'polypeptide(L)'
;GLRAFQELDAQAYILAGAHRNNRHDPSPDVEGRTITDMTHTRQTVFQAFHEGLSEPGQNVLQLHGFSAWKGHQECPDFPLSRQVVLSDGADDGNDPPRLKALHQSLLDQGLDTSIVTFDSQGNSRLSAVTNVQRDQMEAAHLVPESEFIHLEAETRLRTGSGREEAFARLLRGLKQALD
;
A
#
# COMPACT_ATOMS: atom_id res chain seq x y z
N GLY A 1 -7.74 5.16 -7.24
CA GLY A 1 -6.81 6.05 -7.96
C GLY A 1 -7.41 7.43 -8.05
N LEU A 2 -7.72 7.90 -9.26
CA LEU A 2 -8.19 9.27 -9.51
C LEU A 2 -9.35 9.75 -8.63
N ARG A 3 -10.42 8.95 -8.49
CA ARG A 3 -11.55 9.32 -7.63
C ARG A 3 -11.15 9.43 -6.15
N ALA A 4 -10.20 8.62 -5.67
CA ALA A 4 -9.70 8.76 -4.31
C ALA A 4 -8.91 10.07 -4.15
N PHE A 5 -8.06 10.41 -5.11
CA PHE A 5 -7.35 11.69 -5.11
C PHE A 5 -8.30 12.89 -5.06
N GLN A 6 -9.36 12.89 -5.88
CA GLN A 6 -10.36 13.96 -5.91
C GLN A 6 -11.15 14.11 -4.60
N GLU A 7 -11.21 13.06 -3.80
CA GLU A 7 -12.08 12.97 -2.63
C GLU A 7 -11.32 13.12 -1.30
N LEU A 8 -10.00 12.93 -1.28
CA LEU A 8 -9.16 12.87 -0.07
C LEU A 8 -8.32 14.14 0.19
N ASP A 9 -8.64 15.25 -0.49
CA ASP A 9 -7.86 16.51 -0.43
C ASP A 9 -6.35 16.31 -0.59
N ALA A 10 -5.97 15.30 -1.38
CA ALA A 10 -4.57 14.94 -1.56
C ALA A 10 -3.85 16.01 -2.41
N GLN A 11 -2.64 16.38 -2.00
CA GLN A 11 -1.86 17.43 -2.67
C GLN A 11 -1.26 16.98 -4.01
N ALA A 12 -1.03 15.68 -4.17
CA ALA A 12 -0.46 15.10 -5.37
C ALA A 12 -1.07 13.73 -5.68
N TYR A 13 -1.23 13.43 -6.97
CA TYR A 13 -1.59 12.09 -7.46
C TYR A 13 -0.52 11.59 -8.41
N ILE A 14 0.04 10.44 -8.06
CA ILE A 14 1.05 9.77 -8.89
C ILE A 14 0.53 8.38 -9.24
N LEU A 15 0.57 8.06 -10.53
CA LEU A 15 0.15 6.77 -11.05
C LEU A 15 1.33 6.09 -11.76
N ALA A 16 1.85 5.03 -11.14
CA ALA A 16 2.77 4.11 -11.80
C ALA A 16 1.98 3.01 -12.51
N GLY A 17 2.31 2.73 -13.78
CA GLY A 17 1.78 1.57 -14.48
C GLY A 17 2.28 0.26 -13.88
N ALA A 18 1.48 -0.80 -13.94
CA ALA A 18 1.82 -2.15 -13.44
C ALA A 18 2.84 -2.89 -14.33
N HIS A 19 3.74 -2.16 -14.98
CA HIS A 19 4.72 -2.64 -15.94
C HIS A 19 5.93 -3.29 -15.28
N ARG A 20 5.73 -4.01 -14.16
CA ARG A 20 6.79 -4.59 -13.33
C ARG A 20 7.73 -5.55 -14.07
N ASN A 21 7.37 -5.94 -15.29
CA ASN A 21 8.12 -6.83 -16.17
C ASN A 21 8.26 -6.28 -17.61
N ASN A 22 8.04 -4.99 -17.85
CA ASN A 22 8.17 -4.44 -19.22
C ASN A 22 9.62 -4.48 -19.72
N ARG A 23 10.59 -4.47 -18.81
CA ARG A 23 11.97 -4.83 -19.09
C ARG A 23 12.41 -5.90 -18.10
N HIS A 24 13.32 -6.76 -18.54
CA HIS A 24 13.88 -7.82 -17.72
C HIS A 24 15.24 -7.46 -17.11
N ASP A 25 15.72 -6.23 -17.34
CA ASP A 25 16.92 -5.75 -16.67
C ASP A 25 16.72 -5.81 -15.14
N PRO A 26 17.64 -6.43 -14.39
CA PRO A 26 17.48 -6.63 -12.97
C PRO A 26 17.52 -5.29 -12.22
N SER A 27 16.68 -5.14 -11.20
CA SER A 27 16.78 -4.03 -10.25
C SER A 27 18.10 -4.15 -9.49
N PRO A 28 18.89 -3.07 -9.36
CA PRO A 28 20.06 -3.06 -8.50
C PRO A 28 19.71 -2.87 -7.02
N ASP A 29 18.47 -2.47 -6.71
CA ASP A 29 18.01 -2.23 -5.33
C ASP A 29 17.49 -3.51 -4.66
N VAL A 30 16.81 -4.38 -5.41
CA VAL A 30 16.11 -5.55 -4.87
C VAL A 30 16.28 -6.77 -5.79
N GLU A 31 16.83 -7.85 -5.24
CA GLU A 31 17.01 -9.12 -5.96
C GLU A 31 15.67 -9.70 -6.44
N GLY A 32 15.66 -10.27 -7.65
CA GLY A 32 14.46 -10.87 -8.25
C GLY A 32 13.43 -9.87 -8.77
N ARG A 33 13.71 -8.56 -8.70
CA ARG A 33 12.90 -7.49 -9.31
C ARG A 33 13.55 -6.96 -10.58
N THR A 34 12.78 -6.21 -11.36
CA THR A 34 13.28 -5.55 -12.57
C THR A 34 13.35 -4.04 -12.36
N ILE A 35 14.15 -3.33 -13.16
CA ILE A 35 14.18 -1.85 -13.18
C ILE A 35 12.82 -1.23 -13.51
N THR A 36 11.86 -2.02 -14.01
CA THR A 36 10.51 -1.54 -14.33
C THR A 36 9.52 -1.68 -13.17
N ASP A 37 9.92 -2.28 -12.05
CA ASP A 37 9.15 -2.30 -10.81
C ASP A 37 9.37 -1.01 -10.01
N MET A 38 8.65 0.05 -10.39
CA MET A 38 8.77 1.41 -9.83
C MET A 38 8.64 1.47 -8.30
N THR A 39 8.01 0.48 -7.67
CA THR A 39 7.84 0.41 -6.20
C THR A 39 9.07 -0.08 -5.45
N HIS A 40 9.97 -0.77 -6.16
CA HIS A 40 11.10 -1.51 -5.58
C HIS A 40 12.43 -1.12 -6.23
N THR A 41 12.44 -0.07 -7.05
CA THR A 41 13.68 0.43 -7.66
C THR A 41 13.74 1.94 -7.69
N ARG A 42 14.91 2.46 -7.32
CA ARG A 42 15.25 3.87 -7.38
C ARG A 42 15.61 4.30 -8.80
N GLN A 43 15.93 3.41 -9.73
CA GLN A 43 16.37 3.81 -11.08
C GLN A 43 15.22 4.18 -12.03
N THR A 44 14.29 5.01 -11.56
CA THR A 44 13.07 5.36 -12.29
C THR A 44 12.72 6.82 -12.07
N VAL A 45 11.87 7.38 -12.94
CA VAL A 45 11.33 8.75 -12.72
C VAL A 45 10.57 8.87 -11.39
N PHE A 46 10.13 7.75 -10.81
CA PHE A 46 9.44 7.72 -9.53
C PHE A 46 10.37 8.00 -8.35
N GLN A 47 11.69 7.81 -8.47
CA GLN A 47 12.62 8.13 -7.39
C GLN A 47 12.51 9.59 -6.95
N ALA A 48 12.52 10.53 -7.89
CA ALA A 48 12.40 11.96 -7.56
C ALA A 48 11.07 12.26 -6.82
N PHE A 49 10.00 11.52 -7.14
CA PHE A 49 8.75 11.63 -6.41
C PHE A 49 8.81 11.00 -5.03
N HIS A 50 9.44 9.84 -4.87
CA HIS A 50 9.63 9.21 -3.56
C HIS A 50 10.45 10.10 -2.64
N GLU A 51 11.51 10.73 -3.16
CA GLU A 51 12.34 11.70 -2.43
C GLU A 51 11.55 12.96 -2.07
N GLY A 52 10.85 13.57 -3.03
CA GLY A 52 10.06 14.79 -2.77
C GLY A 52 8.80 14.58 -1.92
N LEU A 53 8.31 13.34 -1.81
CA LEU A 53 7.22 12.93 -0.91
C LEU A 53 7.73 12.31 0.39
N SER A 54 9.03 12.45 0.69
CA SER A 54 9.63 12.05 1.96
C SER A 54 10.18 13.29 2.67
N GLU A 55 9.28 14.16 3.14
CA GLU A 55 9.61 15.32 3.98
C GLU A 55 9.07 15.18 5.41
N PRO A 56 9.59 15.93 6.40
CA PRO A 56 9.07 15.91 7.77
C PRO A 56 7.57 16.24 7.85
N GLY A 57 6.82 15.44 8.61
CA GLY A 57 5.38 15.62 8.82
C GLY A 57 4.49 15.14 7.66
N GLN A 58 5.06 14.60 6.59
CA GLN A 58 4.28 14.07 5.47
C GLN A 58 3.69 12.70 5.79
N ASN A 59 2.48 12.46 5.27
CA ASN A 59 1.81 11.16 5.34
C ASN A 59 1.63 10.65 3.92
N VAL A 60 2.21 9.49 3.64
CA VAL A 60 2.19 8.87 2.32
C VAL A 60 1.23 7.69 2.34
N LEU A 61 0.17 7.76 1.54
CA LEU A 61 -0.68 6.61 1.26
C LEU A 61 -0.38 6.05 -0.14
N GLN A 62 0.11 4.82 -0.18
CA GLN A 62 0.31 4.09 -1.42
C GLN A 62 -0.78 3.03 -1.62
N LEU A 63 -1.60 3.18 -2.67
CA LEU A 63 -2.69 2.26 -2.97
C LEU A 63 -2.31 1.28 -4.09
N HIS A 64 -2.34 -0.01 -3.78
CA HIS A 64 -2.13 -1.12 -4.71
C HIS A 64 -3.39 -2.00 -4.80
N GLY A 65 -3.31 -3.07 -5.58
CA GLY A 65 -4.38 -4.04 -5.62
C GLY A 65 -3.87 -5.47 -5.68
N PHE A 66 -4.53 -6.33 -4.92
CA PHE A 66 -4.19 -7.75 -4.83
C PHE A 66 -5.37 -8.65 -5.25
N SER A 67 -5.16 -9.96 -5.20
CA SER A 67 -6.18 -10.99 -5.42
C SER A 67 -6.16 -11.95 -4.25
N ALA A 68 -7.23 -11.97 -3.45
CA ALA A 68 -7.35 -12.90 -2.31
C ALA A 68 -7.30 -14.36 -2.75
N TRP A 69 -7.83 -14.66 -3.94
CA TRP A 69 -7.73 -16.00 -4.54
C TRP A 69 -6.27 -16.43 -4.75
N LYS A 70 -5.44 -15.58 -5.36
CA LYS A 70 -4.01 -15.88 -5.54
C LYS A 70 -3.29 -16.02 -4.20
N GLY A 71 -3.56 -15.12 -3.25
CA GLY A 71 -3.02 -15.21 -1.90
C GLY A 71 -3.37 -16.55 -1.23
N HIS A 72 -4.63 -17.00 -1.35
CA HIS A 72 -5.09 -18.27 -0.82
C HIS A 72 -4.47 -19.49 -1.51
N GLN A 73 -4.23 -19.43 -2.83
CA GLN A 73 -3.53 -20.50 -3.55
C GLN A 73 -2.08 -20.70 -3.07
N GLU A 74 -1.42 -19.61 -2.70
CA GLU A 74 -0.03 -19.63 -2.23
C GLU A 74 0.07 -19.91 -0.71
N CYS A 75 -0.91 -19.42 0.05
CA CYS A 75 -1.02 -19.58 1.49
C CYS A 75 -2.48 -19.91 1.84
N PRO A 76 -2.83 -21.19 2.05
CA PRO A 76 -4.22 -21.63 2.30
C PRO A 76 -4.91 -20.96 3.49
N ASP A 77 -4.15 -20.44 4.45
CA ASP A 77 -4.70 -19.71 5.61
C ASP A 77 -5.09 -18.26 5.29
N PHE A 78 -4.65 -17.73 4.13
CA PHE A 78 -5.04 -16.40 3.70
C PHE A 78 -6.55 -16.35 3.38
N PRO A 79 -7.35 -15.52 4.05
CA PRO A 79 -8.79 -15.57 3.94
C PRO A 79 -9.28 -15.03 2.59
N LEU A 80 -10.09 -15.83 1.88
CA LEU A 80 -10.76 -15.41 0.64
C LEU A 80 -11.73 -14.23 0.85
N SER A 81 -12.18 -14.02 2.08
CA SER A 81 -13.03 -12.89 2.46
C SER A 81 -12.27 -11.58 2.61
N ARG A 82 -10.92 -11.58 2.62
CA ARG A 82 -10.13 -10.36 2.77
C ARG A 82 -10.48 -9.35 1.69
N GLN A 83 -10.68 -8.10 2.09
CA GLN A 83 -10.99 -6.99 1.18
C GLN A 83 -9.85 -5.99 1.12
N VAL A 84 -9.24 -5.68 2.27
CA VAL A 84 -8.14 -4.72 2.36
C VAL A 84 -7.02 -5.29 3.21
N VAL A 85 -5.77 -5.10 2.80
CA VAL A 85 -4.59 -5.39 3.62
C VAL A 85 -3.81 -4.09 3.79
N LEU A 86 -3.38 -3.82 5.02
CA LEU A 86 -2.64 -2.63 5.41
C LEU A 86 -1.24 -3.01 5.91
N SER A 87 -0.25 -2.17 5.66
CA SER A 87 1.09 -2.28 6.26
C SER A 87 1.77 -0.92 6.23
N ASP A 88 2.77 -0.72 7.08
CA ASP A 88 3.71 0.41 7.04
C ASP A 88 5.08 0.02 6.48
N GLY A 89 5.26 -1.21 6.00
CA GLY A 89 6.54 -1.69 5.48
C GLY A 89 7.58 -2.05 6.55
N ALA A 90 7.25 -2.06 7.85
CA ALA A 90 8.19 -2.38 8.91
C ALA A 90 7.75 -3.60 9.75
N ASP A 91 8.66 -4.55 9.96
CA ASP A 91 8.48 -5.71 10.87
C ASP A 91 9.18 -5.44 12.21
N ASP A 92 8.76 -4.36 12.88
CA ASP A 92 9.37 -3.91 14.15
C ASP A 92 8.41 -3.98 15.35
N GLY A 93 7.18 -4.46 15.11
CA GLY A 93 6.12 -4.57 16.11
C GLY A 93 5.41 -3.24 16.44
N ASN A 94 5.68 -2.15 15.72
CA ASN A 94 5.18 -0.81 16.02
C ASN A 94 4.40 -0.18 14.86
N ASP A 95 3.16 -0.62 14.66
CA ASP A 95 2.25 0.02 13.71
C ASP A 95 2.01 1.52 14.02
N PRO A 96 2.13 2.44 13.02
CA PRO A 96 1.89 3.87 13.20
C PRO A 96 0.46 4.21 13.63
N PRO A 97 0.24 5.32 14.36
CA PRO A 97 -1.08 5.75 14.78
C PRO A 97 -2.09 5.91 13.65
N ARG A 98 -1.73 6.49 12.49
CA ARG A 98 -2.70 6.62 11.38
C ARG A 98 -2.98 5.30 10.70
N LEU A 99 -2.02 4.37 10.65
CA LEU A 99 -2.27 3.00 10.16
C LEU A 99 -3.36 2.32 10.99
N LYS A 100 -3.26 2.42 12.32
CA LYS A 100 -4.27 1.89 13.26
C LYS A 100 -5.62 2.59 13.11
N ALA A 101 -5.62 3.91 13.00
CA ALA A 101 -6.85 4.69 12.79
C ALA A 101 -7.55 4.35 11.47
N LEU A 102 -6.77 4.14 10.40
CA LEU A 102 -7.25 3.69 9.11
C LEU A 102 -7.82 2.28 9.18
N HIS A 103 -7.12 1.36 9.85
CA HIS A 103 -7.62 -0.01 10.07
C HIS A 103 -8.99 0.01 10.74
N GLN A 104 -9.13 0.76 11.84
CA GLN A 104 -10.40 0.89 12.55
C GLN A 104 -11.48 1.54 11.69
N SER A 105 -11.17 2.62 10.98
CA SER A 105 -12.16 3.31 10.13
C SER A 105 -12.67 2.40 9.00
N LEU A 106 -11.81 1.54 8.43
CA LEU A 106 -12.24 0.58 7.42
C LEU A 106 -13.13 -0.53 8.01
N LEU A 107 -12.84 -0.99 9.23
CA LEU A 107 -13.71 -1.92 9.97
C LEU A 107 -15.09 -1.29 10.24
N ASP A 108 -15.14 -0.02 10.63
CA ASP A 108 -16.39 0.71 10.88
C ASP A 108 -17.25 0.84 9.62
N GLN A 109 -16.64 0.86 8.43
CA GLN A 109 -17.33 0.82 7.15
C GLN A 109 -17.73 -0.61 6.71
N GLY A 110 -17.50 -1.62 7.56
CA GLY A 110 -17.87 -3.01 7.31
C GLY A 110 -17.00 -3.70 6.25
N LEU A 111 -15.73 -3.29 6.12
CA LEU A 111 -14.76 -3.97 5.26
C LEU A 111 -13.98 -5.01 6.05
N ASP A 112 -13.76 -6.20 5.47
CA ASP A 112 -12.82 -7.19 6.01
C ASP A 112 -11.38 -6.73 5.74
N THR A 113 -10.73 -6.24 6.80
CA THR A 113 -9.39 -5.66 6.73
C THR A 113 -8.46 -6.19 7.81
N SER A 114 -7.17 -6.28 7.51
CA SER A 114 -6.11 -6.57 8.47
C SER A 114 -4.89 -5.69 8.25
N ILE A 115 -4.14 -5.49 9.32
CA ILE A 115 -2.73 -5.14 9.23
C ILE A 115 -1.93 -6.43 9.01
N VAL A 116 -0.91 -6.37 8.17
CA VAL A 116 -0.02 -7.49 7.87
C VAL A 116 0.61 -8.02 9.15
N THR A 117 0.55 -9.34 9.33
CA THR A 117 1.40 -10.08 10.26
C THR A 117 2.53 -10.72 9.46
N PHE A 118 3.78 -10.49 9.84
CA PHE A 118 4.96 -10.98 9.12
C PHE A 118 5.24 -12.48 9.34
N ASP A 119 4.35 -13.15 10.05
CA ASP A 119 4.41 -14.57 10.42
C ASP A 119 4.03 -15.55 9.29
N SER A 120 3.35 -15.07 8.24
CA SER A 120 2.89 -15.91 7.13
C SER A 120 3.39 -15.41 5.77
N GLN A 121 3.77 -16.36 4.90
CA GLN A 121 4.24 -16.05 3.54
C GLN A 121 3.20 -15.27 2.71
N GLY A 122 1.90 -15.50 2.95
CA GLY A 122 0.84 -14.76 2.25
C GLY A 122 0.83 -13.28 2.61
N ASN A 123 0.96 -12.96 3.90
CA ASN A 123 0.97 -11.58 4.38
C ASN A 123 2.29 -10.87 4.06
N SER A 124 3.42 -11.57 4.10
CA SER A 124 4.73 -10.96 3.84
C SER A 124 4.86 -10.40 2.41
N ARG A 125 4.13 -10.93 1.42
CA ARG A 125 4.13 -10.37 0.05
C ARG A 125 3.37 -9.06 -0.08
N LEU A 126 2.41 -8.81 0.81
CA LEU A 126 1.58 -7.60 0.85
C LEU A 126 2.10 -6.58 1.88
N SER A 127 3.24 -6.88 2.49
CA SER A 127 3.85 -6.09 3.56
C SER A 127 4.58 -4.83 3.10
N ALA A 128 4.92 -4.73 1.82
CA ALA A 128 5.72 -3.61 1.30
C ALA A 128 7.08 -3.40 2.01
N VAL A 129 7.70 -4.42 2.62
CA VAL A 129 9.04 -4.32 3.28
C VAL A 129 10.21 -3.94 2.37
N THR A 130 9.98 -3.94 1.06
CA THR A 130 10.99 -3.55 0.05
C THR A 130 10.58 -2.28 -0.69
N ASN A 131 9.67 -1.49 -0.09
CA ASN A 131 9.16 -0.28 -0.69
C ASN A 131 10.18 0.84 -0.57
N VAL A 132 10.63 1.34 -1.73
CA VAL A 132 11.67 2.39 -1.77
C VAL A 132 11.26 3.67 -1.06
N GLN A 133 9.96 3.96 -0.93
CA GLN A 133 9.49 5.15 -0.24
C GLN A 133 9.59 5.01 1.27
N ARG A 134 9.24 3.85 1.83
CA ARG A 134 9.45 3.55 3.26
C ARG A 134 10.94 3.59 3.59
N ASP A 135 11.76 2.89 2.80
CA ASP A 135 13.22 2.87 2.95
C ASP A 135 13.80 4.30 2.94
N GLN A 136 13.32 5.16 2.03
CA GLN A 136 13.76 6.54 1.93
C GLN A 136 13.42 7.36 3.18
N MET A 137 12.19 7.19 3.71
CA MET A 137 11.77 7.87 4.95
C MET A 137 12.60 7.43 6.16
N GLU A 138 12.97 6.14 6.25
CA GLU A 138 13.88 5.64 7.29
C GLU A 138 15.28 6.22 7.16
N ALA A 139 15.85 6.14 5.96
CA ALA A 139 17.21 6.61 5.69
C ALA A 139 17.38 8.12 5.97
N ALA A 140 16.29 8.89 5.81
CA ALA A 140 16.24 10.32 6.11
C ALA A 140 15.87 10.65 7.57
N HIS A 141 15.70 9.65 8.44
CA HIS A 141 15.29 9.82 9.84
C HIS A 141 13.98 10.61 10.01
N LEU A 142 12.99 10.31 9.17
CA LEU A 142 11.68 10.99 9.20
C LEU A 142 10.62 10.25 10.01
N VAL A 143 10.87 9.00 10.39
CA VAL A 143 9.95 8.19 11.18
C VAL A 143 10.35 8.29 12.65
N PRO A 144 9.41 8.57 13.58
CA PRO A 144 7.96 8.45 13.44
C PRO A 144 7.19 9.72 13.02
N GLU A 145 7.84 10.86 12.78
CA GLU A 145 7.17 12.14 12.50
C GLU A 145 6.43 12.18 11.16
N SER A 146 6.85 11.35 10.22
CA SER A 146 6.22 11.10 8.93
C SER A 146 5.80 9.63 8.84
N GLU A 147 4.65 9.36 8.23
CA GLU A 147 4.08 8.01 8.17
C GLU A 147 3.95 7.51 6.73
N PHE A 148 4.37 6.27 6.50
CA PHE A 148 4.10 5.54 5.25
C PHE A 148 3.02 4.50 5.50
N ILE A 149 1.99 4.49 4.65
CA ILE A 149 0.89 3.54 4.70
C ILE A 149 0.77 2.90 3.32
N HIS A 150 0.92 1.58 3.28
CA HIS A 150 0.64 0.74 2.15
C HIS A 150 -0.74 0.11 2.29
N LEU A 151 -1.59 0.30 1.28
CA LEU A 151 -2.93 -0.27 1.23
C LEU A 151 -3.08 -1.12 -0.03
N GLU A 152 -3.38 -2.40 0.16
CA GLU A 152 -3.68 -3.35 -0.90
C GLU A 152 -5.20 -3.58 -0.96
N ALA A 153 -5.83 -3.21 -2.07
CA ALA A 153 -7.26 -3.37 -2.28
C ALA A 153 -7.59 -4.58 -3.18
N GLU A 154 -8.44 -5.48 -2.69
CA GLU A 154 -8.74 -6.72 -3.39
C GLU A 154 -9.47 -6.47 -4.74
N THR A 155 -9.29 -7.38 -5.70
CA THR A 155 -9.84 -7.30 -7.07
C THR A 155 -11.37 -7.09 -7.15
N ARG A 156 -12.23 -7.82 -6.43
CA ARG A 156 -13.70 -7.57 -6.44
C ARG A 156 -14.08 -6.20 -5.91
N LEU A 157 -13.30 -5.56 -5.03
CA LEU A 157 -13.54 -4.15 -4.66
C LEU A 157 -13.34 -3.22 -5.87
N ARG A 158 -12.49 -3.61 -6.83
CA ARG A 158 -12.05 -2.78 -7.95
C ARG A 158 -12.78 -3.10 -9.26
N THR A 159 -13.24 -4.34 -9.45
CA THR A 159 -13.74 -4.81 -10.75
C THR A 159 -15.08 -5.52 -10.72
N GLY A 160 -15.66 -5.82 -9.54
CA GLY A 160 -16.89 -6.64 -9.41
C GLY A 160 -18.22 -5.89 -9.54
N SER A 161 -19.33 -6.63 -9.55
CA SER A 161 -20.65 -6.07 -9.28
C SER A 161 -20.70 -5.56 -7.83
N GLY A 162 -21.20 -4.34 -7.63
CA GLY A 162 -21.13 -3.66 -6.33
C GLY A 162 -19.82 -2.92 -6.05
N ARG A 163 -18.89 -2.84 -7.02
CA ARG A 163 -17.62 -2.09 -6.85
C ARG A 163 -17.83 -0.64 -6.40
N GLU A 164 -18.90 0.03 -6.86
CA GLU A 164 -19.12 1.43 -6.53
C GLU A 164 -19.44 1.62 -5.05
N GLU A 165 -20.28 0.76 -4.49
CA GLU A 165 -20.59 0.76 -3.06
C GLU A 165 -19.39 0.33 -2.22
N ALA A 166 -18.67 -0.70 -2.68
CA ALA A 166 -17.45 -1.17 -2.03
C ALA A 166 -16.36 -0.09 -2.01
N PHE A 167 -16.16 0.60 -3.13
CA PHE A 167 -15.23 1.72 -3.24
C PHE A 167 -15.69 2.93 -2.44
N ALA A 168 -16.99 3.22 -2.38
CA ALA A 168 -17.53 4.28 -1.53
C ALA A 168 -17.28 4.02 -0.04
N ARG A 169 -17.39 2.76 0.42
CA ARG A 169 -17.01 2.36 1.78
C ARG A 169 -15.51 2.57 2.03
N LEU A 170 -14.66 2.13 1.11
CA LEU A 170 -13.22 2.36 1.18
C LEU A 170 -12.89 3.86 1.29
N LEU A 171 -13.52 4.70 0.46
CA LEU A 171 -13.32 6.15 0.51
C LEU A 171 -13.78 6.78 1.83
N ARG A 172 -14.91 6.36 2.39
CA ARG A 172 -15.36 6.86 3.70
C ARG A 172 -14.37 6.52 4.81
N GLY A 173 -13.87 5.28 4.82
CA GLY A 173 -12.85 4.86 5.80
C GLY A 173 -11.55 5.62 5.64
N LEU A 174 -11.12 5.88 4.40
CA LEU A 174 -9.95 6.71 4.11
C LEU A 174 -10.13 8.15 4.60
N LYS A 175 -11.27 8.80 4.32
CA LYS A 175 -11.54 10.17 4.79
C LYS A 175 -11.54 10.25 6.31
N GLN A 176 -12.28 9.36 6.97
CA GLN A 176 -12.40 9.32 8.43
C GLN A 176 -11.04 9.19 9.15
N ALA A 177 -10.07 8.53 8.55
CA ALA A 177 -8.75 8.30 9.16
C ALA A 177 -7.69 9.35 8.79
N LEU A 178 -7.92 10.11 7.72
CA LEU A 178 -6.95 11.06 7.18
C LEU A 178 -7.30 12.52 7.47
N ASP A 179 -8.58 12.82 7.75
CA ASP A 179 -9.08 14.09 8.28
C ASP A 179 -8.70 14.28 9.76
#